data_AF-A0A397H3U7-F1
#
_entry.id   AF-A0A397H3U7-F1
#
_cell.length_a   1.000
_cell.length_b   1.000
_cell.length_c   1.000
_cell.angle_alpha   90.00
_cell.angle_beta   90.00
_cell.angle_gamma   90.00
#
_symmetry.space_group_name_H-M   'P 1'
#
loop_
_entity.id
_entity.type
_entity.pdbx_description
1 polymer ?
#
loop_
_entity_poly.entity_id
_entity_poly.type
_entity_poly.pdbx_seq_one_letter_code
_entity_poly.pdbx_strand_id
1 'polypeptide(L)'
;MRPQKWPILLCAAASAWIQAVEATDAVRNITVLGPTALHQHTADNFLTCLNATEISYRLYVDEGIATVLPPGNRTIDFSGVDERLLECMKMSTDKVSIAAEDTTEYNENHASSVHTVQVTYAWLVEQGAVGLHAVGTRLVSLEEGLTAREEDEEVNAAGSQLEKRSFSHYSAYLSDFLHCPSDDVRIFKSNKCHSYQTKWKSVEYSNLSGDLYLEMQIWPHHGCQKKQQKKFVVAPLKTSVCYNRNTFSFWGEYVGTKKKAYAWLNRGSG
;
A
#
# COMPACT_ATOMS: atom_id res chain seq x y z
N MET A 1 77.23 -13.24 40.40
CA MET A 1 75.90 -13.07 41.04
C MET A 1 74.83 -13.25 39.97
N ARG A 2 74.01 -14.30 40.08
CA ARG A 2 72.91 -14.61 39.14
C ARG A 2 71.61 -13.96 39.66
N PRO A 3 70.82 -13.28 38.82
CA PRO A 3 69.40 -13.08 39.12
C PRO A 3 68.54 -14.18 38.48
N GLN A 4 67.57 -14.64 39.28
CA GLN A 4 66.51 -15.58 38.94
C GLN A 4 65.61 -15.06 37.81
N LYS A 5 65.23 -15.95 36.88
CA LYS A 5 64.11 -15.74 35.96
C LYS A 5 62.84 -16.33 36.58
N TRP A 6 61.80 -15.51 36.71
CA TRP A 6 60.43 -15.94 36.97
C TRP A 6 59.71 -16.19 35.64
N PRO A 7 58.81 -17.19 35.54
CA PRO A 7 57.98 -17.34 34.35
C PRO A 7 56.73 -16.45 34.48
N ILE A 8 56.47 -15.65 33.44
CA ILE A 8 55.21 -14.95 33.26
C ILE A 8 54.22 -15.96 32.67
N LEU A 9 53.14 -16.26 33.40
CA LEU A 9 51.96 -16.90 32.86
C LEU A 9 51.33 -15.98 31.81
N LEU A 10 51.31 -16.42 30.54
CA LEU A 10 50.49 -15.82 29.49
C LEU A 10 49.07 -16.39 29.60
N CYS A 11 48.12 -15.53 29.96
CA CYS A 11 46.69 -15.80 29.83
C CYS A 11 46.37 -16.04 28.34
N ALA A 12 45.91 -17.24 28.01
CA ALA A 12 45.28 -17.52 26.72
C ALA A 12 43.92 -16.80 26.70
N ALA A 13 43.86 -15.65 26.03
CA ALA A 13 42.59 -15.03 25.66
C ALA A 13 41.93 -15.91 24.61
N ALA A 14 40.83 -16.57 24.98
CA ALA A 14 39.94 -17.23 24.04
C ALA A 14 39.41 -16.17 23.08
N SER A 15 39.79 -16.26 21.81
CA SER A 15 39.18 -15.51 20.72
C SER A 15 37.72 -15.96 20.60
N ALA A 16 36.81 -15.17 21.17
CA ALA A 16 35.41 -15.25 20.85
C ALA A 16 35.27 -14.88 19.37
N TRP A 17 35.06 -15.90 18.53
CA TRP A 17 34.63 -15.72 17.16
C TRP A 17 33.25 -15.05 17.20
N ILE A 18 33.23 -13.73 17.04
CA ILE A 18 32.01 -13.01 16.69
C ILE A 18 31.69 -13.47 15.27
N GLN A 19 30.82 -14.46 15.15
CA GLN A 19 30.07 -14.66 13.92
C GLN A 19 29.20 -13.42 13.77
N ALA A 20 29.67 -12.45 12.98
CA ALA A 20 28.79 -11.47 12.38
C ALA A 20 27.76 -12.27 11.59
N VAL A 21 26.55 -12.40 12.14
CA VAL A 21 25.40 -12.78 11.35
C VAL A 21 25.21 -11.60 10.42
N GLU A 22 25.71 -11.70 9.18
CA GLU A 22 25.29 -10.83 8.11
C GLU A 22 23.76 -10.93 8.08
N ALA A 23 23.09 -9.85 8.49
CA ALA A 23 21.67 -9.71 8.26
C ALA A 23 21.53 -9.73 6.74
N THR A 24 21.17 -10.89 6.18
CA THR A 24 20.84 -10.99 4.77
C THR A 24 19.69 -10.03 4.53
N ASP A 25 20.00 -8.91 3.89
CA ASP A 25 19.04 -7.93 3.45
C ASP A 25 17.99 -8.67 2.61
N ALA A 26 16.80 -8.84 3.17
CA ALA A 26 15.74 -9.56 2.49
C ALA A 26 15.18 -8.65 1.40
N VAL A 27 15.88 -8.58 0.26
CA VAL A 27 15.41 -7.89 -0.94
C VAL A 27 14.09 -8.54 -1.37
N ARG A 28 13.03 -7.72 -1.52
CA ARG A 28 11.72 -8.20 -1.96
C ARG A 28 11.43 -7.74 -3.38
N ASN A 29 10.83 -8.65 -4.15
CA ASN A 29 10.33 -8.37 -5.49
C ASN A 29 8.87 -7.87 -5.39
N ILE A 30 8.66 -6.60 -5.73
CA ILE A 30 7.34 -5.99 -5.88
C ILE A 30 6.96 -6.06 -7.37
N THR A 31 5.80 -6.61 -7.70
CA THR A 31 5.26 -6.60 -9.07
C THR A 31 4.73 -5.22 -9.40
N VAL A 32 5.24 -4.61 -10.46
CA VAL A 32 4.69 -3.35 -10.98
C VAL A 32 3.52 -3.67 -11.90
N LEU A 33 2.35 -3.11 -11.61
CA LEU A 33 1.14 -3.26 -12.42
C LEU A 33 0.98 -2.09 -13.38
N GLY A 34 0.71 -2.39 -14.65
CA GLY A 34 0.43 -1.40 -15.68
C GLY A 34 -0.91 -1.64 -16.37
N PRO A 35 -1.46 -0.62 -17.04
CA PRO A 35 -2.76 -0.71 -17.71
C PRO A 35 -2.72 -1.72 -18.86
N THR A 36 -3.83 -2.45 -19.05
CA THR A 36 -4.09 -3.32 -20.20
C THR A 36 -5.57 -3.28 -20.57
N ALA A 37 -5.95 -3.97 -21.65
CA ALA A 37 -7.34 -4.17 -22.00
C ALA A 37 -8.10 -4.84 -20.85
N LEU A 38 -9.26 -4.28 -20.49
CA LEU A 38 -10.15 -4.91 -19.51
C LEU A 38 -10.68 -6.22 -20.07
N HIS A 39 -10.54 -7.32 -19.32
CA HIS A 39 -11.11 -8.61 -19.70
C HIS A 39 -12.53 -8.77 -19.16
N GLN A 40 -13.45 -9.25 -20.00
CA GLN A 40 -14.86 -9.43 -19.66
C GLN A 40 -15.09 -10.23 -18.38
N HIS A 41 -14.48 -11.42 -18.27
CA HIS A 41 -14.62 -12.26 -17.08
C HIS A 41 -14.18 -11.54 -15.79
N THR A 42 -13.15 -10.70 -15.86
CA THR A 42 -12.70 -9.93 -14.70
C THR A 42 -13.70 -8.84 -14.32
N ALA A 43 -14.22 -8.11 -15.31
CA ALA A 43 -15.26 -7.11 -15.10
C ALA A 43 -16.54 -7.73 -14.53
N ASP A 44 -17.01 -8.83 -15.13
CA ASP A 44 -18.23 -9.52 -14.71
C ASP A 44 -18.13 -10.05 -13.27
N ASN A 45 -16.98 -10.58 -12.86
CA ASN A 45 -16.75 -11.01 -11.49
C ASN A 45 -16.80 -9.84 -10.49
N PHE A 46 -16.18 -8.71 -10.82
CA PHE A 46 -16.22 -7.52 -9.98
C PHE A 46 -17.65 -6.97 -9.85
N LEU A 47 -18.37 -6.81 -10.96
CA LEU A 47 -19.74 -6.31 -10.99
C LEU A 47 -20.71 -7.26 -10.28
N THR A 48 -20.53 -8.57 -10.44
CA THR A 48 -21.33 -9.58 -9.73
C THR A 48 -21.13 -9.48 -8.22
N CYS A 49 -19.88 -9.35 -7.77
CA CYS A 49 -19.59 -9.14 -6.35
C CYS A 49 -20.23 -7.85 -5.83
N LEU A 50 -20.09 -6.75 -6.59
CA LEU A 50 -20.61 -5.43 -6.23
C LEU A 50 -22.14 -5.44 -6.11
N ASN A 51 -22.83 -6.08 -7.04
CA ASN A 51 -24.29 -6.20 -7.02
C ASN A 51 -24.79 -7.13 -5.89
N ALA A 52 -23.99 -8.12 -5.49
CA ALA A 52 -24.29 -9.00 -4.36
C ALA A 52 -24.16 -8.33 -2.98
N THR A 53 -23.65 -7.09 -2.92
CA THR A 53 -23.64 -6.31 -1.67
C THR A 53 -25.02 -5.80 -1.27
N GLU A 54 -25.99 -5.82 -2.19
CA GLU A 54 -27.35 -5.27 -2.02
C GLU A 54 -27.38 -3.76 -1.70
N ILE A 55 -26.24 -3.07 -1.81
CA ILE A 55 -26.12 -1.63 -1.65
C ILE A 55 -26.19 -0.99 -3.05
N SER A 56 -27.05 0.02 -3.21
CA SER A 56 -27.23 0.74 -4.47
C SER A 56 -26.06 1.71 -4.73
N TYR A 57 -24.88 1.16 -4.98
CA TYR A 57 -23.72 1.92 -5.39
C TYR A 57 -23.91 2.50 -6.79
N ARG A 58 -23.26 3.64 -7.04
CA ARG A 58 -23.05 4.17 -8.38
C ARG A 58 -21.61 3.97 -8.80
N LEU A 59 -21.35 4.03 -10.10
CA LEU A 59 -20.03 3.84 -10.66
C LEU A 59 -19.80 4.82 -11.82
N TYR A 60 -18.61 5.40 -11.87
CA TYR A 60 -18.11 6.15 -13.03
C TYR A 60 -16.67 5.71 -13.31
N VAL A 61 -16.15 6.06 -14.49
CA VAL A 61 -14.75 5.82 -14.84
C VAL A 61 -14.01 7.14 -14.89
N ASP A 62 -12.85 7.18 -14.23
CA ASP A 62 -12.01 8.36 -14.07
C ASP A 62 -10.58 7.98 -14.44
N GLU A 63 -10.07 8.47 -15.57
CA GLU A 63 -8.75 8.12 -16.10
C GLU A 63 -8.48 6.61 -16.14
N GLY A 64 -9.47 5.83 -16.57
CA GLY A 64 -9.42 4.38 -16.64
C GLY A 64 -9.65 3.64 -15.32
N ILE A 65 -9.82 4.36 -14.21
CA ILE A 65 -10.13 3.80 -12.90
C ILE A 65 -11.64 3.70 -12.72
N ALA A 66 -12.18 2.49 -12.57
CA ALA A 66 -13.57 2.27 -12.20
C ALA A 66 -13.78 2.72 -10.73
N THR A 67 -14.45 3.84 -10.53
CA THR A 67 -14.62 4.47 -9.21
C THR A 67 -16.05 4.27 -8.70
N VAL A 68 -16.16 3.58 -7.58
CA VAL A 68 -17.44 3.28 -6.90
C VAL A 68 -17.81 4.43 -5.96
N LEU A 69 -19.07 4.84 -6.00
CA LEU A 69 -19.65 5.89 -5.15
C LEU A 69 -20.73 5.29 -4.24
N PRO A 70 -20.75 5.63 -2.94
CA PRO A 70 -21.78 5.19 -2.02
C PRO A 70 -23.16 5.80 -2.38
N PRO A 71 -24.27 5.15 -1.98
CA PRO A 71 -25.59 5.77 -2.07
C PRO A 71 -25.68 6.98 -1.14
N GLY A 72 -26.36 8.03 -1.62
CA GLY A 72 -26.56 9.26 -0.88
C GLY A 72 -25.28 10.08 -0.70
N ASN A 73 -25.30 10.98 0.28
CA ASN A 73 -24.22 11.90 0.60
C ASN A 73 -23.50 11.39 1.86
N ARG A 74 -22.52 10.48 1.70
CA ARG A 74 -21.82 9.83 2.82
C ARG A 74 -20.40 9.40 2.47
N THR A 75 -19.63 9.04 3.50
CA THR A 75 -18.29 8.45 3.34
C THR A 75 -18.37 6.95 3.11
N ILE A 76 -17.33 6.39 2.48
CA ILE A 76 -17.08 4.95 2.38
C ILE A 76 -16.52 4.42 3.72
N ASP A 77 -17.19 3.42 4.28
CA ASP A 77 -16.84 2.76 5.55
C ASP A 77 -16.55 1.27 5.33
N PHE A 78 -15.29 0.96 5.04
CA PHE A 78 -14.80 -0.41 4.86
C PHE A 78 -14.76 -1.24 6.16
N SER A 79 -14.98 -0.62 7.32
CA SER A 79 -15.08 -1.31 8.61
C SER A 79 -16.52 -1.59 9.06
N GLY A 80 -17.50 -1.07 8.32
CA GLY A 80 -18.92 -1.22 8.60
C GLY A 80 -19.70 -1.54 7.35
N VAL A 81 -20.57 -0.64 6.92
CA VAL A 81 -21.57 -0.93 5.87
C VAL A 81 -20.94 -1.30 4.51
N ASP A 82 -19.74 -0.80 4.21
CA ASP A 82 -19.04 -1.07 2.95
C ASP A 82 -17.96 -2.16 3.08
N GLU A 83 -17.95 -2.95 4.16
CA GLU A 83 -17.00 -4.07 4.33
C GLU A 83 -17.04 -5.03 3.12
N ARG A 84 -18.24 -5.30 2.58
CA ARG A 84 -18.40 -6.18 1.42
C ARG A 84 -17.83 -5.57 0.14
N LEU A 85 -17.90 -4.24 -0.02
CA LEU A 85 -17.24 -3.54 -1.12
C LEU A 85 -15.72 -3.71 -1.04
N LEU A 86 -15.13 -3.60 0.15
CA LEU A 86 -13.69 -3.85 0.34
C LEU A 86 -13.29 -5.24 -0.14
N GLU A 87 -14.08 -6.27 0.19
CA GLU A 87 -13.82 -7.65 -0.27
C GLU A 87 -13.90 -7.77 -1.81
N CYS A 88 -14.89 -7.14 -2.45
CA CYS A 88 -14.98 -7.10 -3.91
C CYS A 88 -13.76 -6.43 -4.56
N MET A 89 -13.27 -5.34 -3.96
CA MET A 89 -12.07 -4.64 -4.42
C MET A 89 -10.82 -5.51 -4.24
N LYS A 90 -10.65 -6.19 -3.09
CA LYS A 90 -9.53 -7.12 -2.84
C LYS A 90 -9.47 -8.27 -3.86
N MET A 91 -10.62 -8.77 -4.30
CA MET A 91 -10.69 -9.86 -5.30
C MET A 91 -10.23 -9.45 -6.71
N SER A 92 -10.22 -8.14 -6.99
CA SER A 92 -10.07 -7.61 -8.35
C SER A 92 -8.94 -6.59 -8.52
N THR A 93 -8.37 -6.08 -7.41
CA THR A 93 -7.37 -4.99 -7.37
C THR A 93 -6.10 -5.27 -8.19
N ASP A 94 -5.77 -6.53 -8.46
CA ASP A 94 -4.61 -6.89 -9.28
C ASP A 94 -4.91 -7.17 -10.75
N LYS A 95 -6.17 -7.02 -11.16
CA LYS A 95 -6.67 -7.32 -12.51
C LYS A 95 -7.49 -6.19 -13.13
N VAL A 96 -8.06 -5.29 -12.33
CA VAL A 96 -8.82 -4.11 -12.75
C VAL A 96 -8.42 -2.92 -11.92
N SER A 97 -8.31 -1.76 -12.56
CA SER A 97 -8.10 -0.49 -11.86
C SER A 97 -9.40 -0.04 -11.18
N ILE A 98 -9.47 -0.13 -9.85
CA ILE A 98 -10.68 0.15 -9.07
C ILE A 98 -10.36 1.09 -7.90
N ALA A 99 -11.28 2.00 -7.61
CA ALA A 99 -11.27 2.82 -6.41
C ALA A 99 -12.71 3.00 -5.87
N ALA A 100 -12.81 3.55 -4.67
CA ALA A 100 -14.06 4.06 -4.11
C ALA A 100 -13.86 5.52 -3.71
N GLU A 101 -14.88 6.36 -3.83
CA GLU A 101 -14.80 7.78 -3.49
C GLU A 101 -16.01 8.23 -2.66
N ASP A 102 -15.79 9.09 -1.68
CA ASP A 102 -16.87 9.66 -0.87
C ASP A 102 -17.73 10.64 -1.68
N THR A 103 -19.00 10.75 -1.33
CA THR A 103 -19.96 11.70 -1.91
C THR A 103 -20.27 12.87 -0.99
N THR A 104 -19.49 13.04 0.10
CA THR A 104 -19.69 14.05 1.15
C THR A 104 -19.62 15.51 0.72
N GLU A 105 -19.06 15.74 -0.46
CA GLU A 105 -18.88 17.06 -1.08
C GLU A 105 -19.14 16.93 -2.58
N TYR A 106 -19.48 18.06 -3.21
CA TYR A 106 -19.69 18.10 -4.64
C TYR A 106 -18.40 17.79 -5.40
N ASN A 107 -18.52 16.89 -6.38
CA ASN A 107 -17.52 16.62 -7.40
C ASN A 107 -18.27 16.48 -8.74
N GLU A 108 -17.88 17.29 -9.73
CA GLU A 108 -18.53 17.31 -11.04
C GLU A 108 -18.45 15.95 -11.77
N ASN A 109 -17.39 15.17 -11.52
CA ASN A 109 -17.22 13.85 -12.10
C ASN A 109 -18.27 12.85 -11.59
N HIS A 110 -18.92 13.11 -10.45
CA HIS A 110 -19.97 12.22 -9.93
C HIS A 110 -21.26 12.31 -10.75
N ALA A 111 -21.44 13.35 -11.58
CA ALA A 111 -22.62 13.53 -12.41
C ALA A 111 -22.74 12.51 -13.54
N SER A 112 -21.60 11.96 -14.02
CA SER A 112 -21.58 10.90 -15.05
C SER A 112 -21.78 9.50 -14.48
N SER A 113 -21.88 9.35 -13.16
CA SER A 113 -22.03 8.04 -12.54
C SER A 113 -23.42 7.43 -12.77
N VAL A 114 -23.43 6.12 -13.01
CA VAL A 114 -24.65 5.33 -13.21
C VAL A 114 -24.80 4.29 -12.11
N HIS A 115 -26.01 3.78 -11.89
CA HIS A 115 -26.22 2.71 -10.92
C HIS A 115 -25.50 1.45 -11.35
N THR A 116 -24.83 0.78 -10.41
CA THR A 116 -24.03 -0.44 -10.66
C THR A 116 -24.81 -1.57 -11.31
N VAL A 117 -26.12 -1.68 -11.04
CA VAL A 117 -27.02 -2.64 -11.70
C VAL A 117 -27.20 -2.42 -13.20
N GLN A 118 -26.87 -1.23 -13.71
CA GLN A 118 -26.92 -0.87 -15.14
C GLN A 118 -25.54 -0.99 -15.81
N VAL A 119 -24.49 -1.16 -15.03
CA VAL A 119 -23.11 -1.26 -15.54
C VAL A 119 -22.89 -2.65 -16.14
N THR A 120 -22.31 -2.67 -17.34
CA THR A 120 -21.91 -3.89 -18.04
C THR A 120 -20.43 -3.80 -18.39
N TYR A 121 -19.81 -4.93 -18.77
CA TYR A 121 -18.47 -4.94 -19.34
C TYR A 121 -18.34 -3.98 -20.53
N ALA A 122 -19.31 -3.99 -21.47
CA ALA A 122 -19.31 -3.11 -22.63
C ALA A 122 -19.32 -1.63 -22.23
N TRP A 123 -20.16 -1.27 -21.25
CA TRP A 123 -20.20 0.09 -20.71
C TRP A 123 -18.85 0.49 -20.07
N LEU A 124 -18.23 -0.40 -19.28
CA LEU A 124 -16.92 -0.13 -18.67
C LEU A 124 -15.84 0.14 -19.72
N VAL A 125 -15.79 -0.67 -20.78
CA VAL A 125 -14.85 -0.49 -21.89
C VAL A 125 -15.12 0.81 -22.65
N GLU A 126 -16.39 1.13 -22.91
CA GLU A 126 -16.79 2.37 -23.58
C GLU A 126 -16.39 3.62 -22.77
N GLN A 127 -16.52 3.55 -21.43
CA GLN A 127 -16.08 4.61 -20.53
C GLN A 127 -14.55 4.62 -20.30
N GLY A 128 -13.80 3.71 -20.93
CA GLY A 128 -12.34 3.68 -20.90
C GLY A 128 -11.74 2.98 -19.68
N ALA A 129 -12.49 2.15 -18.95
CA ALA A 129 -11.95 1.41 -17.81
C ALA A 129 -10.87 0.42 -18.27
N VAL A 130 -9.81 0.28 -17.46
CA VAL A 130 -8.66 -0.55 -17.80
C VAL A 130 -8.51 -1.77 -16.90
N GLY A 131 -8.02 -2.86 -17.49
CA GLY A 131 -7.47 -3.99 -16.77
C GLY A 131 -6.05 -3.69 -16.28
N LEU A 132 -5.51 -4.59 -15.47
CA LEU A 132 -4.13 -4.52 -14.98
C LEU A 132 -3.35 -5.79 -15.33
N HIS A 133 -2.07 -5.61 -15.66
CA HIS A 133 -1.13 -6.71 -15.89
C HIS A 133 0.25 -6.36 -15.35
N ALA A 134 1.08 -7.38 -15.10
CA ALA A 134 2.45 -7.17 -14.68
C ALA A 134 3.29 -6.60 -15.83
N VAL A 135 3.93 -5.45 -15.60
CA VAL A 135 4.82 -4.78 -16.55
C VAL A 135 6.28 -4.76 -16.12
N GLY A 136 6.56 -5.17 -14.88
CA GLY A 136 7.91 -5.20 -14.35
C GLY A 136 7.98 -5.66 -12.91
N THR A 137 9.17 -5.53 -12.34
CA THR A 137 9.44 -5.83 -10.93
C THR A 137 10.35 -4.74 -10.37
N ARG A 138 10.06 -4.31 -9.14
CA ARG A 138 10.87 -3.36 -8.38
C ARG A 138 11.45 -4.07 -7.17
N LEU A 139 12.75 -3.89 -6.93
CA LEU A 139 13.43 -4.38 -5.74
C LEU A 139 13.29 -3.34 -4.63
N VAL A 140 12.92 -3.79 -3.43
CA VAL A 140 12.91 -2.95 -2.23
C VAL A 140 13.74 -3.67 -1.17
N SER A 141 14.75 -3.01 -0.62
CA SER A 141 15.53 -3.55 0.50
C SER A 141 14.72 -3.40 1.79
N LEU A 142 14.88 -4.36 2.72
CA LEU A 142 14.11 -4.36 3.95
C LEU A 142 14.61 -3.31 4.94
N GLU A 143 15.89 -2.92 4.86
CA GLU A 143 16.46 -1.81 5.66
C GLU A 143 15.72 -0.49 5.40
N GLU A 144 15.40 -0.16 4.15
CA GLU A 144 14.60 1.04 3.84
C GLU A 144 13.20 0.97 4.49
N GLY A 145 12.62 -0.23 4.63
CA GLY A 145 11.34 -0.49 5.30
C GLY A 145 11.39 -0.54 6.83
N LEU A 146 12.59 -0.47 7.43
CA LEU A 146 12.81 -0.61 8.88
C LEU A 146 13.61 0.56 9.50
N THR A 147 14.36 1.33 8.70
CA THR A 147 15.19 2.45 9.19
C THR A 147 14.63 3.82 8.78
N ALA A 148 13.33 4.03 8.92
CA ALA A 148 12.78 5.38 8.86
C ALA A 148 13.30 6.14 10.09
N ARG A 149 14.35 6.95 9.88
CA ARG A 149 14.93 7.88 10.84
C ARG A 149 13.80 8.70 11.48
N GLU A 150 13.60 8.50 12.78
CA GLU A 150 12.83 9.40 13.62
C GLU A 150 13.58 10.73 13.67
N GLU A 151 13.09 11.74 12.96
CA GLU A 151 13.31 13.12 13.39
C GLU A 151 12.27 13.37 14.49
N ASP A 152 12.79 13.53 15.70
CA ASP A 152 12.13 13.92 16.95
C ASP A 152 11.30 12.84 17.69
N GLU A 153 11.98 11.99 18.48
CA GLU A 153 11.71 11.86 19.93
C GLU A 153 12.84 11.09 20.64
N GLU A 154 13.48 11.77 21.60
CA GLU A 154 14.56 11.25 22.44
C GLU A 154 14.01 10.23 23.46
N VAL A 155 14.11 8.93 23.17
CA VAL A 155 13.86 7.88 24.17
C VAL A 155 15.00 6.87 24.21
N ASN A 156 15.91 7.11 25.17
CA ASN A 156 16.78 6.18 25.89
C ASN A 156 17.09 4.81 25.27
N ALA A 157 18.36 4.68 24.85
CA ALA A 157 19.01 3.42 24.55
C ALA A 157 19.10 2.47 25.76
N ALA A 158 18.43 1.32 25.68
CA ALA A 158 18.87 0.03 26.27
C ALA A 158 17.85 -1.07 25.93
N GLY A 159 17.91 -1.61 24.71
CA GLY A 159 16.99 -2.66 24.27
C GLY A 159 17.31 -3.21 22.88
N SER A 160 18.60 -3.48 22.61
CA SER A 160 19.03 -4.20 21.42
C SER A 160 18.52 -5.64 21.47
N GLN A 161 17.34 -5.88 20.90
CA GLN A 161 16.85 -7.18 20.45
C GLN A 161 15.72 -6.93 19.46
N LEU A 162 16.04 -6.96 18.16
CA LEU A 162 15.13 -7.22 17.05
C LEU A 162 13.79 -6.47 17.15
N GLU A 163 13.76 -5.21 16.71
CA GLU A 163 12.51 -4.58 16.36
C GLU A 163 11.74 -5.54 15.45
N LYS A 164 10.64 -6.09 15.97
CA LYS A 164 9.91 -7.21 15.35
C LYS A 164 9.70 -6.88 13.88
N ARG A 165 10.13 -7.77 12.98
CA ARG A 165 9.70 -7.78 11.57
C ARG A 165 8.18 -7.51 11.59
N SER A 166 7.76 -6.36 11.09
CA SER A 166 6.39 -5.88 11.26
C SER A 166 5.88 -5.27 9.96
N PHE A 167 4.58 -5.41 9.73
CA PHE A 167 3.86 -4.75 8.64
C PHE A 167 3.57 -3.31 9.02
N SER A 168 4.63 -2.55 9.25
CA SER A 168 4.56 -1.18 9.76
C SER A 168 4.81 -0.15 8.68
N HIS A 169 5.29 -0.53 7.49
CA HIS A 169 5.67 0.41 6.45
C HIS A 169 5.18 -0.01 5.06
N TYR A 170 4.94 0.98 4.20
CA TYR A 170 4.69 0.84 2.77
C TYR A 170 5.52 1.88 2.01
N SER A 171 5.75 1.67 0.72
CA SER A 171 6.43 2.66 -0.12
C SER A 171 5.41 3.51 -0.87
N ALA A 172 5.74 4.78 -1.12
CA ALA A 172 4.99 5.66 -1.98
C ALA A 172 5.91 6.42 -2.95
N TYR A 173 5.39 6.74 -4.11
CA TYR A 173 6.03 7.49 -5.19
C TYR A 173 5.16 8.73 -5.40
N LEU A 174 5.63 9.86 -4.89
CA LEU A 174 4.90 11.12 -4.88
C LEU A 174 5.50 12.03 -5.95
N SER A 175 4.67 12.63 -6.81
CA SER A 175 5.16 13.34 -7.99
C SER A 175 4.44 14.65 -8.24
N ASP A 176 5.20 15.66 -8.68
CA ASP A 176 4.69 16.96 -9.13
C ASP A 176 4.18 16.94 -10.58
N PHE A 177 4.19 15.78 -11.23
CA PHE A 177 3.73 15.55 -12.59
C PHE A 177 2.48 14.65 -12.64
N LEU A 178 1.75 14.69 -13.76
CA LEU A 178 0.55 13.87 -14.03
C LEU A 178 0.90 12.42 -14.43
N HIS A 179 2.03 11.94 -13.92
CA HIS A 179 2.49 10.57 -14.04
C HIS A 179 3.38 10.32 -12.83
N CYS A 180 3.44 9.06 -12.42
CA CYS A 180 4.26 8.60 -11.31
C CYS A 180 5.61 8.17 -11.90
N PRO A 181 6.64 9.06 -11.95
CA PRO A 181 8.00 8.64 -12.24
C PRO A 181 8.41 7.58 -11.21
N SER A 182 9.06 6.53 -11.69
CA SER A 182 9.38 5.35 -10.89
C SER A 182 10.62 5.54 -9.99
N ASP A 183 11.02 6.78 -9.73
CA ASP A 183 12.43 7.07 -9.39
C ASP A 183 12.60 7.49 -7.92
N ASP A 184 11.68 8.28 -7.35
CA ASP A 184 11.79 8.79 -5.98
C ASP A 184 10.90 8.01 -5.00
N VAL A 185 11.46 6.94 -4.42
CA VAL A 185 10.78 6.15 -3.39
C VAL A 185 10.82 6.85 -2.04
N ARG A 186 9.67 6.87 -1.35
CA ARG A 186 9.55 7.28 0.06
C ARG A 186 8.87 6.19 0.85
N ILE A 187 9.23 6.05 2.12
CA ILE A 187 8.69 4.99 2.97
C ILE A 187 7.92 5.60 4.13
N PHE A 188 6.75 5.04 4.37
CA PHE A 188 5.75 5.61 5.28
C PHE A 188 5.26 4.56 6.25
N LYS A 189 5.14 4.97 7.51
CA LYS A 189 4.52 4.14 8.54
C LYS A 189 3.02 3.99 8.26
N SER A 190 2.51 2.76 8.32
CA SER A 190 1.09 2.44 8.26
C SER A 190 0.37 2.96 9.51
N ASN A 191 -0.95 3.11 9.40
CA ASN A 191 -1.85 3.58 10.45
C ASN A 191 -1.52 5.00 10.96
N LYS A 192 -0.79 5.79 10.17
CA LYS A 192 -0.47 7.20 10.44
C LYS A 192 -0.95 8.05 9.28
N CYS A 193 -1.53 9.21 9.61
CA CYS A 193 -1.86 10.22 8.60
C CYS A 193 -0.59 10.97 8.20
N HIS A 194 -0.31 11.03 6.91
CA HIS A 194 0.78 11.82 6.35
C HIS A 194 0.18 13.01 5.63
N SER A 195 0.56 14.23 6.03
CA SER A 195 -0.02 15.47 5.51
C SER A 195 1.07 16.48 5.21
N TYR A 196 1.00 17.10 4.04
CA TYR A 196 1.97 18.04 3.53
C TYR A 196 1.34 19.40 3.25
N GLN A 197 2.15 20.46 3.27
CA GLN A 197 1.70 21.81 2.90
C GLN A 197 1.60 22.00 1.39
N THR A 198 2.42 21.29 0.62
CA THR A 198 2.35 21.25 -0.84
C THR A 198 1.57 20.02 -1.30
N LYS A 199 0.96 20.13 -2.49
CA LYS A 199 0.28 19.00 -3.15
C LYS A 199 1.22 18.29 -4.10
N TRP A 200 1.04 16.98 -4.18
CA TRP A 200 1.52 16.15 -5.28
C TRP A 200 0.42 16.06 -6.35
N LYS A 201 0.80 16.00 -7.63
CA LYS A 201 -0.16 15.84 -8.74
C LYS A 201 -0.50 14.38 -9.03
N SER A 202 0.40 13.47 -8.69
CA SER A 202 0.14 12.03 -8.77
C SER A 202 0.83 11.25 -7.66
N VAL A 203 0.26 10.09 -7.34
CA VAL A 203 0.73 9.19 -6.29
C VAL A 203 0.59 7.72 -6.70
N GLU A 204 1.59 6.92 -6.38
CA GLU A 204 1.60 5.46 -6.47
C GLU A 204 2.06 4.87 -5.14
N TYR A 205 1.54 3.70 -4.75
CA TYR A 205 1.91 3.03 -3.50
C TYR A 205 2.30 1.57 -3.75
N SER A 206 3.32 1.08 -3.04
CA SER A 206 3.74 -0.32 -3.05
C SER A 206 3.36 -1.01 -1.76
N ASN A 207 2.72 -2.17 -1.87
CA ASN A 207 2.47 -3.06 -0.76
C ASN A 207 3.67 -3.98 -0.54
N LEU A 208 4.35 -3.82 0.59
CA LEU A 208 5.54 -4.59 0.94
C LEU A 208 5.23 -5.93 1.62
N SER A 209 3.96 -6.20 1.93
CA SER A 209 3.49 -7.45 2.53
C SER A 209 3.19 -8.50 1.47
N GLY A 210 3.54 -9.76 1.74
CA GLY A 210 3.16 -10.91 0.90
C GLY A 210 1.84 -11.57 1.24
N ASP A 211 1.21 -11.17 2.35
CA ASP A 211 -0.03 -11.79 2.84
C ASP A 211 -1.16 -10.80 3.15
N LEU A 212 -0.84 -9.53 3.36
CA LEU A 212 -1.81 -8.49 3.71
C LEU A 212 -2.05 -7.59 2.51
N TYR A 213 -3.29 -7.15 2.35
CA TYR A 213 -3.62 -6.06 1.44
C TYR A 213 -3.27 -4.73 2.12
N LEU A 214 -2.87 -3.75 1.33
CA LEU A 214 -2.67 -2.38 1.81
C LEU A 214 -3.88 -1.57 1.39
N GLU A 215 -4.74 -1.21 2.34
CA GLU A 215 -5.78 -0.22 2.13
C GLU A 215 -5.12 1.16 2.12
N MET A 216 -5.43 1.96 1.11
CA MET A 216 -4.95 3.32 0.96
C MET A 216 -6.11 4.29 0.87
N GLN A 217 -5.90 5.47 1.43
CA GLN A 217 -6.82 6.59 1.36
C GLN A 217 -6.00 7.84 1.00
N ILE A 218 -6.46 8.59 0.00
CA ILE A 218 -5.81 9.82 -0.47
C ILE A 218 -6.80 10.98 -0.48
N TRP A 219 -6.31 12.18 -0.17
CA TRP A 219 -7.14 13.37 -0.04
C TRP A 219 -6.57 14.56 -0.81
N PRO A 220 -7.45 15.35 -1.48
CA PRO A 220 -7.07 16.58 -2.16
C PRO A 220 -6.92 17.78 -1.21
N HIS A 221 -6.77 17.54 0.09
CA HIS A 221 -6.61 18.57 1.12
C HIS A 221 -5.68 18.08 2.25
N HIS A 222 -5.25 19.02 3.09
CA HIS A 222 -4.46 18.71 4.28
C HIS A 222 -5.28 17.91 5.31
N GLY A 223 -4.64 16.95 5.97
CA GLY A 223 -5.21 16.12 7.02
C GLY A 223 -6.18 15.04 6.52
N CYS A 224 -6.07 13.83 7.11
CA CYS A 224 -6.80 12.63 6.71
C CYS A 224 -8.23 12.53 7.27
N GLN A 225 -8.77 13.63 7.81
CA GLN A 225 -10.13 13.65 8.39
C GLN A 225 -11.09 14.56 7.63
N LYS A 226 -10.63 15.22 6.55
CA LYS A 226 -11.55 16.00 5.71
C LYS A 226 -12.14 15.11 4.60
N LYS A 227 -13.27 15.57 4.07
CA LYS A 227 -14.15 14.90 3.12
C LYS A 227 -13.51 14.80 1.71
N GLN A 228 -14.09 14.03 0.79
CA GLN A 228 -13.55 13.78 -0.58
C GLN A 228 -12.36 12.82 -0.63
N GLN A 229 -12.37 11.80 0.23
CA GLN A 229 -11.35 10.77 0.20
C GLN A 229 -11.56 9.84 -0.99
N LYS A 230 -10.47 9.44 -1.64
CA LYS A 230 -10.45 8.33 -2.60
C LYS A 230 -9.76 7.16 -1.93
N LYS A 231 -10.46 6.03 -1.80
CA LYS A 231 -9.98 4.78 -1.21
C LYS A 231 -9.67 3.76 -2.28
N PHE A 232 -8.62 2.99 -2.07
CA PHE A 232 -8.28 1.87 -2.93
C PHE A 232 -7.47 0.84 -2.15
N VAL A 233 -7.24 -0.31 -2.78
CA VAL A 233 -6.50 -1.42 -2.20
C VAL A 233 -5.31 -1.72 -3.09
N VAL A 234 -4.20 -2.14 -2.49
CA VAL A 234 -3.02 -2.64 -3.19
C VAL A 234 -2.79 -4.08 -2.78
N ALA A 235 -2.76 -4.99 -3.76
CA ALA A 235 -2.52 -6.40 -3.54
C ALA A 235 -1.14 -6.70 -2.94
N PRO A 236 -0.98 -7.83 -2.21
CA PRO A 236 0.31 -8.23 -1.65
C PRO A 236 1.44 -8.27 -2.69
N LEU A 237 2.60 -7.68 -2.35
CA LEU A 237 3.79 -7.55 -3.21
C LEU A 237 3.50 -6.95 -4.59
N LYS A 238 2.58 -5.98 -4.67
CA LYS A 238 2.27 -5.24 -5.90
C LYS A 238 2.29 -3.73 -5.68
N THR A 239 2.34 -2.99 -6.79
CA THR A 239 2.07 -1.54 -6.82
C THR A 239 0.60 -1.27 -7.10
N SER A 240 0.12 -0.12 -6.65
CA SER A 240 -1.13 0.46 -7.16
C SER A 240 -0.94 0.95 -8.59
N VAL A 241 -2.03 1.35 -9.25
CA VAL A 241 -1.93 2.25 -10.40
C VAL A 241 -1.43 3.62 -9.96
N CYS A 242 -0.96 4.42 -10.91
CA CYS A 242 -0.72 5.83 -10.68
C CYS A 242 -2.04 6.59 -10.62
N TYR A 243 -2.32 7.27 -9.51
CA TYR A 243 -3.49 8.11 -9.35
C TYR A 243 -3.14 9.57 -9.66
N ASN A 244 -3.60 10.12 -10.79
CA ASN A 244 -3.40 11.54 -11.10
C ASN A 244 -4.47 12.39 -10.40
N ARG A 245 -4.28 12.57 -9.10
CA ARG A 245 -5.13 13.40 -8.27
C ARG A 245 -4.24 14.28 -7.43
N ASN A 246 -4.59 15.58 -7.37
CA ASN A 246 -4.00 16.48 -6.38
C ASN A 246 -4.12 15.82 -4.99
N THR A 247 -2.99 15.55 -4.35
CA THR A 247 -2.93 14.82 -3.09
C THR A 247 -2.06 15.59 -2.10
N PHE A 248 -2.66 16.02 -1.00
CA PHE A 248 -1.98 16.73 0.08
C PHE A 248 -1.79 15.85 1.31
N SER A 249 -2.66 14.87 1.50
CA SER A 249 -2.54 13.91 2.59
C SER A 249 -3.00 12.53 2.18
N PHE A 250 -2.47 11.53 2.88
CA PHE A 250 -2.78 10.13 2.65
C PHE A 250 -2.56 9.30 3.92
N TRP A 251 -3.19 8.15 3.96
CA TRP A 251 -3.15 7.20 5.06
C TRP A 251 -3.20 5.79 4.46
N GLY A 252 -2.48 4.86 5.07
CA GLY A 252 -2.46 3.47 4.63
C GLY A 252 -2.45 2.50 5.81
N GLU A 253 -3.19 1.41 5.70
CA GLU A 253 -3.24 0.33 6.69
C GLU A 253 -3.17 -1.04 6.03
N TYR A 254 -2.45 -1.96 6.67
CA TYR A 254 -2.46 -3.35 6.28
C TYR A 254 -3.67 -4.10 6.83
N VAL A 255 -4.50 -4.62 5.93
CA VAL A 255 -5.73 -5.36 6.24
C VAL A 255 -5.61 -6.83 5.81
N GLY A 256 -6.14 -7.74 6.63
CA GLY A 256 -6.12 -9.19 6.39
C GLY A 256 -5.72 -10.02 7.61
N THR A 257 -5.51 -11.33 7.41
CA THR A 257 -5.22 -12.26 8.51
C THR A 257 -3.76 -12.15 8.97
N LYS A 258 -3.52 -11.44 10.09
CA LYS A 258 -2.18 -11.25 10.69
C LYS A 258 -1.44 -12.56 11.00
N LYS A 259 -2.15 -13.67 11.29
CA LYS A 259 -1.54 -14.98 11.57
C LYS A 259 -0.69 -15.52 10.41
N LYS A 260 -1.22 -15.45 9.17
CA LYS A 260 -0.47 -15.88 7.98
C LYS A 260 0.70 -14.93 7.73
N ALA A 261 0.43 -13.64 7.84
CA ALA A 261 1.39 -12.58 7.64
C ALA A 261 2.62 -12.72 8.57
N TYR A 262 2.43 -12.95 9.87
CA TYR A 262 3.56 -13.23 10.78
C TYR A 262 4.32 -14.51 10.40
N ALA A 263 3.62 -15.56 9.94
CA ALA A 263 4.29 -16.76 9.44
C ALA A 263 5.12 -16.48 8.18
N TRP A 264 4.66 -15.60 7.28
CA TRP A 264 5.41 -15.19 6.09
C TRP A 264 6.66 -14.37 6.43
N LEU A 265 6.59 -13.44 7.39
CA LEU A 265 7.76 -12.68 7.85
C LEU A 265 8.86 -13.57 8.43
N ASN A 266 8.49 -14.72 8.99
CA ASN A 266 9.42 -15.67 9.60
C ASN A 266 10.02 -16.68 8.60
N ARG A 267 9.52 -16.75 7.35
CA ARG A 267 10.06 -17.66 6.32
C ARG A 267 11.30 -17.12 5.61
N GLY A 268 11.52 -15.80 5.58
CA GLY A 268 12.71 -15.18 4.97
C GLY A 268 13.97 -15.21 5.83
N SER A 269 14.17 -16.27 6.62
CA SER A 269 15.28 -16.44 7.57
C SER A 269 15.93 -17.81 7.50
N GLY A 270 15.68 -18.58 6.43
CA GLY A 270 16.26 -19.88 6.18
C GLY A 270 17.13 -19.87 4.94
#